data_AF-A0A7K8G6P3-F1
#
_entry.id   AF-A0A7K8G6P3-F1
#
_cell.length_a   1.000
_cell.length_b   1.000
_cell.length_c   1.000
_cell.angle_alpha   90.00
_cell.angle_beta   90.00
_cell.angle_gamma   90.00
#
_symmetry.space_group_name_H-M   'P 1'
#
loop_
_entity.id
_entity.type
_entity.pdbx_description
1 polymer ?
#
loop_
_entity_poly.entity_id
_entity_poly.type
_entity_poly.pdbx_seq_one_letter_code
_entity_poly.pdbx_strand_id
1 'polypeptide(L)'
;VQLFPPVNFTLTVSALAQVLLHWKPNPAQEQTNSTIRYDVKILSPVPEEYDTTRTQSVRTAALHDGFSARVRTLLLQGDLQMGSAWVQGELPPLPGAAETCVTNLSCVTHVTAPANVSLRCTWLPGRAAPEDTKYFLFYRYETHTEECPTYIKDQWNRNIECTFSSTQIKPEQIDNLIVIHINGSSQRAAIKPFQQLFNQNAIEKVNIPRNISVSLEQNDLLATWEKPISPFHEECFEYEFYLINLKSGNKQVLKISSNSFRLRIDVSSSYSIRMRANHNPICRARGLWSDWSEIIYVGQNKLENSIAWVLTLLCVSMSCTFLLVAIICKINHLWRKLFPPIPMPSNKFRDLFPIDYE
;
A
#
# COMPACT_ATOMS: atom_id res chain seq x y z
N VAL A 1 8.99 -44.23 -37.90
CA VAL A 1 10.17 -43.47 -37.43
C VAL A 1 10.29 -43.70 -35.94
N GLN A 2 11.38 -44.30 -35.47
CA GLN A 2 11.64 -44.43 -34.03
C GLN A 2 12.23 -43.12 -33.51
N LEU A 3 11.67 -42.58 -32.43
CA LEU A 3 12.16 -41.36 -31.80
C LEU A 3 12.87 -41.70 -30.50
N PHE A 4 14.07 -41.18 -30.35
CA PHE A 4 14.86 -41.36 -29.14
C PHE A 4 14.74 -40.15 -28.21
N PRO A 5 14.76 -40.37 -26.88
CA PRO A 5 14.77 -39.28 -25.91
C PRO A 5 16.04 -38.43 -26.05
N PRO A 6 15.98 -37.12 -25.78
CA PRO A 6 17.18 -36.28 -25.72
C PRO A 6 18.12 -36.77 -24.62
N VAL A 7 19.41 -36.44 -24.73
CA VAL A 7 20.44 -36.89 -23.79
C VAL A 7 21.04 -35.71 -23.02
N ASN A 8 21.67 -35.97 -21.88
CA ASN A 8 22.29 -34.96 -21.01
C ASN A 8 21.35 -33.81 -20.63
N PHE A 9 20.12 -34.14 -20.24
CA PHE A 9 19.19 -33.15 -19.72
C PHE A 9 19.66 -32.65 -18.34
N THR A 10 19.94 -31.36 -18.24
CA THR A 10 20.42 -30.72 -17.02
C THR A 10 19.59 -29.49 -16.69
N LEU A 11 19.42 -29.25 -15.39
CA LEU A 11 18.84 -28.05 -14.84
C LEU A 11 19.91 -27.29 -14.07
N THR A 12 20.15 -26.03 -14.41
CA THR A 12 21.12 -25.19 -13.71
C THR A 12 20.49 -23.87 -13.32
N VAL A 13 20.77 -23.40 -12.10
CA VAL A 13 20.33 -22.08 -11.65
C VAL A 13 21.25 -21.04 -12.27
N SER A 14 20.72 -20.23 -13.19
CA SER A 14 21.51 -19.22 -13.92
C SER A 14 21.45 -17.83 -13.27
N ALA A 15 20.37 -17.53 -12.53
CA ALA A 15 20.18 -16.29 -11.77
C ALA A 15 19.11 -16.50 -10.67
N LEU A 16 18.83 -15.48 -9.85
CA LEU A 16 17.77 -15.54 -8.84
C LEU A 16 16.42 -15.93 -9.44
N ALA A 17 15.84 -17.02 -8.95
CA ALA A 17 14.58 -17.58 -9.46
C ALA A 17 14.61 -17.83 -10.99
N GLN A 18 15.76 -18.18 -11.56
CA GLN A 18 15.91 -18.48 -12.99
C GLN A 18 16.66 -19.80 -13.19
N VAL A 19 16.08 -20.67 -14.01
CA VAL A 19 16.62 -22.00 -14.35
C VAL A 19 16.88 -22.07 -15.85
N LEU A 20 18.07 -22.55 -16.20
CA LEU A 20 18.44 -22.97 -17.54
C LEU A 20 18.21 -24.48 -17.66
N LEU A 21 17.28 -24.85 -18.53
CA LEU A 21 17.07 -26.19 -19.02
C LEU A 21 17.95 -26.39 -20.24
N HIS A 22 18.79 -27.42 -20.23
CA HIS A 22 19.70 -27.72 -21.34
C HIS A 22 19.71 -29.22 -21.62
N TRP A 23 19.70 -29.60 -22.89
CA TRP A 23 19.81 -30.99 -23.34
C TRP A 23 20.59 -31.07 -24.65
N LYS A 24 20.91 -32.28 -25.10
CA LYS A 24 21.50 -32.53 -26.41
C LYS A 24 20.60 -33.45 -27.25
N PRO A 25 20.58 -33.30 -28.59
CA PRO A 25 19.93 -34.26 -29.46
C PRO A 25 20.51 -35.66 -29.26
N ASN A 26 19.68 -36.69 -29.41
CA ASN A 26 20.17 -38.06 -29.29
C ASN A 26 21.07 -38.40 -30.49
N PRO A 27 22.33 -38.85 -30.28
CA PRO A 27 23.23 -39.21 -31.39
C PRO A 27 22.70 -40.37 -32.27
N ALA A 28 21.85 -41.24 -31.71
CA ALA A 28 21.23 -42.35 -32.43
C ALA A 28 20.00 -41.93 -33.24
N GLN A 29 19.59 -40.66 -33.17
CA GLN A 29 18.47 -40.16 -33.96
C GLN A 29 18.88 -40.02 -35.43
N GLU A 30 18.14 -40.69 -36.31
CA GLU A 30 18.35 -40.57 -37.76
C GLU A 30 18.25 -39.10 -38.20
N GLN A 31 19.22 -38.66 -39.01
CA GLN A 31 19.21 -37.35 -39.64
C GLN A 31 18.16 -37.33 -40.76
N THR A 32 16.90 -37.16 -40.39
CA THR A 32 15.82 -36.91 -41.34
C THR A 32 15.86 -35.45 -41.82
N ASN A 33 15.37 -35.18 -43.03
CA ASN A 33 15.13 -33.82 -43.54
C ASN A 33 14.07 -33.01 -42.75
N SER A 34 13.47 -33.63 -41.72
CA SER A 34 12.45 -33.04 -40.86
C SER A 34 13.08 -32.29 -39.68
N THR A 35 12.53 -31.10 -39.38
CA THR A 35 12.97 -30.32 -38.22
C THR A 35 12.53 -31.00 -36.92
N ILE A 36 13.49 -31.51 -36.15
CA ILE A 36 13.26 -32.08 -34.83
C ILE A 36 12.77 -30.98 -33.88
N ARG A 37 11.71 -31.25 -33.12
CA ARG A 37 11.21 -30.39 -32.04
C ARG A 37 11.36 -31.10 -30.69
N TYR A 38 11.23 -30.32 -29.63
CA TYR A 38 11.23 -30.80 -28.26
C TYR A 38 9.98 -30.30 -27.56
N ASP A 39 9.28 -31.21 -26.91
CA ASP A 39 8.14 -30.93 -26.04
C ASP A 39 8.68 -30.88 -24.61
N VAL A 40 8.50 -29.74 -23.94
CA VAL A 40 8.99 -29.46 -22.59
C VAL A 40 7.81 -29.24 -21.67
N LYS A 41 7.81 -29.96 -20.53
CA LYS A 41 6.83 -29.79 -19.46
C LYS A 41 7.52 -29.41 -18.16
N ILE A 42 7.14 -28.26 -17.61
CA ILE A 42 7.44 -27.90 -16.23
C ILE A 42 6.38 -28.57 -15.36
N LEU A 43 6.81 -29.31 -14.35
CA LEU A 43 5.94 -30.04 -13.42
C LEU A 43 5.72 -29.25 -12.12
N SER A 44 6.76 -28.55 -11.66
CA SER A 44 6.77 -27.75 -10.43
C SER A 44 7.75 -26.58 -10.61
N PRO A 45 7.47 -25.37 -10.07
CA PRO A 45 6.37 -25.02 -9.16
C PRO A 45 5.02 -24.73 -9.84
N VAL A 46 5.03 -24.29 -11.10
CA VAL A 46 3.82 -23.98 -11.87
C VAL A 46 3.84 -24.84 -13.13
N PRO A 47 2.83 -25.70 -13.35
CA PRO A 47 2.77 -26.52 -14.56
C PRO A 47 2.70 -25.66 -15.84
N GLU A 48 3.58 -25.93 -16.78
CA GLU A 48 3.67 -25.26 -18.09
C GLU A 48 4.08 -26.29 -19.14
N GLU A 49 3.52 -26.22 -20.35
CA GLU A 49 3.87 -27.10 -21.46
C GLU A 49 4.07 -26.27 -22.72
N TYR A 50 5.16 -26.53 -23.44
CA TYR A 50 5.49 -25.80 -24.67
C TYR A 50 6.45 -26.59 -25.56
N ASP A 51 6.39 -26.30 -26.86
CA ASP A 51 7.30 -26.85 -27.85
C ASP A 51 8.43 -25.88 -28.21
N THR A 52 9.62 -26.39 -28.47
CA THR A 52 10.77 -25.61 -28.95
C THR A 52 11.63 -26.39 -29.93
N THR A 53 12.30 -25.70 -30.84
CA THR A 53 13.35 -26.29 -31.72
C THR A 53 14.74 -26.16 -31.11
N ARG A 54 14.88 -25.37 -30.05
CA ARG A 54 16.16 -25.15 -29.36
C ARG A 54 16.44 -26.29 -28.40
N THR A 55 17.72 -26.53 -28.13
CA THR A 55 18.19 -27.53 -27.14
C THR A 55 18.41 -26.92 -25.76
N GLN A 56 17.91 -25.70 -25.56
CA GLN A 56 17.98 -24.98 -24.30
C GLN A 56 16.75 -24.10 -24.13
N SER A 57 16.33 -23.91 -22.89
CA SER A 57 15.22 -23.05 -22.50
C SER A 57 15.51 -22.41 -21.15
N VAL A 58 15.16 -21.13 -20.99
CA VAL A 58 15.31 -20.41 -19.73
C VAL A 58 13.92 -20.17 -19.16
N ARG A 59 13.74 -20.44 -17.86
CA ARG A 59 12.49 -20.21 -17.15
C ARG A 59 12.73 -19.44 -15.86
N THR A 60 11.81 -18.53 -15.56
CA THR A 60 11.80 -17.77 -14.31
C THR A 60 10.69 -18.34 -13.44
N ALA A 61 11.04 -18.85 -12.27
CA ALA A 61 10.14 -19.56 -11.35
C ALA A 61 10.70 -19.52 -9.92
N ALA A 62 9.84 -19.56 -8.91
CA ALA A 62 10.27 -19.67 -7.52
C ALA A 62 10.90 -21.04 -7.26
N LEU A 63 12.13 -21.08 -6.76
CA LEU A 63 12.93 -22.30 -6.61
C LEU A 63 13.07 -22.79 -5.17
N HIS A 64 12.50 -22.07 -4.20
CA HIS A 64 12.67 -22.39 -2.78
C HIS A 64 12.08 -23.74 -2.37
N ASP A 65 11.09 -24.24 -3.11
CA ASP A 65 10.50 -25.58 -2.95
C ASP A 65 10.99 -26.60 -4.01
N GLY A 66 12.04 -26.26 -4.75
CA GLY A 66 12.59 -27.06 -5.83
C GLY A 66 11.95 -26.73 -7.19
N PHE A 67 12.39 -27.46 -8.21
CA PHE A 67 11.93 -27.29 -9.58
C PHE A 67 12.01 -28.62 -10.31
N SER A 68 10.97 -29.01 -11.03
CA SER A 68 10.95 -30.29 -11.77
C SER A 68 10.45 -30.05 -13.18
N ALA A 69 11.16 -30.62 -14.15
CA ALA A 69 10.82 -30.50 -15.55
C ALA A 69 11.15 -31.79 -16.29
N ARG A 70 10.49 -32.00 -17.43
CA ARG A 70 10.78 -33.10 -18.33
C ARG A 70 10.74 -32.65 -19.78
N VAL A 71 11.52 -33.32 -20.60
CA VAL A 71 11.63 -33.04 -22.03
C VAL A 71 11.59 -34.34 -22.83
N ARG A 72 10.97 -34.30 -24.01
CA ARG A 72 11.01 -35.38 -24.99
C ARG A 72 11.21 -34.83 -26.40
N THR A 73 11.67 -35.70 -27.30
CA THR A 73 11.76 -35.41 -28.72
C THR A 73 10.38 -35.53 -29.33
N LEU A 74 9.99 -34.55 -30.15
CA LEU A 74 8.72 -34.48 -30.84
C LEU A 74 8.94 -34.40 -32.35
N LEU A 75 8.25 -35.27 -33.10
CA LEU A 75 8.17 -35.21 -34.56
C LEU A 75 6.72 -34.90 -34.95
N LEU A 76 6.56 -33.84 -35.75
CA LEU A 76 5.29 -33.45 -36.35
C LEU A 76 5.36 -33.71 -37.85
N GLN A 77 4.51 -34.60 -38.34
CA GLN A 77 4.41 -34.92 -39.77
C GLN A 77 2.95 -34.95 -40.19
N GLY A 78 2.45 -33.82 -40.75
CA GLY A 78 1.01 -33.64 -40.98
C GLY A 78 0.24 -33.64 -39.66
N ASP A 79 -0.80 -34.47 -39.55
CA ASP A 79 -1.62 -34.65 -38.34
C ASP A 79 -1.02 -35.68 -37.35
N LEU A 80 0.08 -36.36 -37.71
CA LEU A 80 0.74 -37.33 -36.85
C LEU A 80 1.74 -36.65 -35.92
N GLN A 81 1.45 -36.74 -34.62
CA GLN A 81 2.34 -36.34 -33.53
C GLN A 81 2.96 -37.58 -32.88
N MET A 82 4.26 -37.78 -33.07
CA MET A 82 5.02 -38.84 -32.42
C MET A 82 5.98 -38.23 -31.40
N GLY A 83 6.05 -38.81 -30.20
CA GLY A 83 6.95 -38.38 -29.14
C GLY A 83 7.81 -39.54 -28.64
N SER A 84 9.07 -39.25 -28.29
CA SER A 84 9.92 -40.21 -27.59
C SER A 84 9.53 -40.32 -26.10
N ALA A 85 10.24 -41.19 -25.36
CA ALA A 85 10.14 -41.25 -23.91
C ALA A 85 10.55 -39.92 -23.25
N TRP A 86 10.02 -39.66 -22.06
CA TRP A 86 10.37 -38.47 -21.28
C TRP A 86 11.71 -38.64 -20.57
N VAL A 87 12.49 -37.58 -20.56
CA VAL A 87 13.65 -37.42 -19.67
C VAL A 87 13.31 -36.35 -18.65
N GLN A 88 13.43 -36.68 -17.37
CA GLN A 88 13.09 -35.79 -16.27
C GLN A 88 14.36 -35.34 -15.55
N GLY A 89 14.32 -34.12 -15.03
CA GLY A 89 15.36 -33.50 -14.24
C GLY A 89 14.74 -32.69 -13.13
N GLU A 90 15.39 -32.63 -11.98
CA GLU A 90 14.88 -31.96 -10.79
C GLU A 90 15.98 -31.16 -10.07
N LEU A 91 15.61 -30.01 -9.54
CA LEU A 91 16.38 -29.25 -8.56
C LEU A 91 15.76 -29.48 -7.18
N PRO A 92 16.54 -29.90 -6.18
CA PRO A 92 16.02 -30.10 -4.84
C PRO A 92 15.58 -28.77 -4.23
N PRO A 93 14.67 -28.79 -3.24
CA PRO A 93 14.32 -27.62 -2.44
C PRO A 93 15.56 -26.99 -1.80
N LEU A 94 15.51 -25.66 -1.59
CA LEU A 94 16.56 -24.96 -0.86
C LEU A 94 16.57 -25.41 0.61
N PRO A 95 17.75 -25.49 1.26
CA PRO A 95 17.88 -26.02 2.61
C PRO A 95 17.17 -25.15 3.65
N GLY A 96 16.74 -25.77 4.75
CA GLY A 96 16.08 -25.11 5.88
C GLY A 96 14.71 -25.70 6.18
N ALA A 97 14.32 -25.69 7.46
CA ALA A 97 13.01 -26.20 7.87
C ALA A 97 11.89 -25.26 7.38
N ALA A 98 10.77 -25.80 6.92
CA ALA A 98 9.68 -25.02 6.33
C ALA A 98 9.18 -23.87 7.24
N GLU A 99 9.13 -24.11 8.55
CA GLU A 99 8.65 -23.13 9.53
C GLU A 99 9.62 -21.98 9.83
N THR A 100 10.87 -22.07 9.35
CA THR A 100 11.86 -20.97 9.45
C THR A 100 11.71 -19.94 8.32
N CYS A 101 10.98 -20.31 7.26
CA CYS A 101 10.72 -19.47 6.11
C CYS A 101 9.92 -18.22 6.50
N VAL A 102 10.19 -17.10 5.84
CA VAL A 102 9.40 -15.87 6.03
C VAL A 102 7.95 -16.07 5.55
N THR A 103 7.04 -15.33 6.15
CA THR A 103 5.60 -15.37 5.81
C THR A 103 5.08 -13.96 5.54
N ASN A 104 3.91 -13.86 4.89
CA ASN A 104 3.24 -12.59 4.59
C ASN A 104 4.13 -11.57 3.87
N LEU A 105 4.91 -12.02 2.87
CA LEU A 105 5.64 -11.11 2.00
C LEU A 105 4.65 -10.22 1.22
N SER A 106 4.79 -8.92 1.40
CA SER A 106 4.05 -7.91 0.65
C SER A 106 5.03 -6.88 0.11
N CYS A 107 4.97 -6.64 -1.20
CA CYS A 107 5.80 -5.65 -1.88
C CYS A 107 4.92 -4.66 -2.61
N VAL A 108 5.35 -3.40 -2.63
CA VAL A 108 4.69 -2.28 -3.31
C VAL A 108 5.74 -1.45 -4.03
N THR A 109 5.46 -1.08 -5.27
CA THR A 109 6.26 -0.14 -6.04
C THR A 109 5.58 1.22 -6.14
N HIS A 110 6.37 2.29 -6.10
CA HIS A 110 5.91 3.66 -6.31
C HIS A 110 6.77 4.36 -7.35
N VAL A 111 6.14 5.06 -8.29
CA VAL A 111 6.86 5.90 -9.24
C VAL A 111 7.22 7.22 -8.56
N THR A 112 8.49 7.47 -8.27
CA THR A 112 8.92 8.69 -7.56
C THR A 112 9.30 9.82 -8.52
N ALA A 113 9.76 9.47 -9.71
CA ALA A 113 10.02 10.36 -10.83
C ALA A 113 9.71 9.62 -12.16
N PRO A 114 9.58 10.30 -13.30
CA PRO A 114 9.20 9.66 -14.57
C PRO A 114 10.06 8.44 -14.95
N ALA A 115 11.33 8.42 -14.54
CA ALA A 115 12.27 7.33 -14.79
C ALA A 115 12.76 6.61 -13.52
N ASN A 116 12.11 6.83 -12.36
CA ASN A 116 12.53 6.21 -11.10
C ASN A 116 11.38 5.53 -10.36
N VAL A 117 11.63 4.31 -9.92
CA VAL A 117 10.68 3.49 -9.16
C VAL A 117 11.33 3.11 -7.84
N SER A 118 10.63 3.38 -6.73
CA SER A 118 10.99 2.82 -5.43
C SER A 118 10.27 1.50 -5.21
N LEU A 119 10.90 0.60 -4.44
CA LEU A 119 10.35 -0.70 -4.06
C LEU A 119 10.40 -0.82 -2.54
N ARG A 120 9.25 -1.09 -1.93
CA ARG A 120 9.12 -1.34 -0.50
C ARG A 120 8.55 -2.73 -0.29
N CYS A 121 9.22 -3.54 0.50
CA CYS A 121 8.79 -4.90 0.83
C CYS A 121 8.76 -5.11 2.34
N THR A 122 7.75 -5.81 2.82
CA THR A 122 7.52 -6.15 4.22
C THR A 122 7.27 -7.65 4.35
N TRP A 123 7.72 -8.26 5.45
CA TRP A 123 7.48 -9.67 5.73
C TRP A 123 7.46 -9.93 7.23
N LEU A 124 6.95 -11.10 7.61
CA LEU A 124 7.00 -11.60 8.97
C LEU A 124 8.04 -12.72 9.08
N PRO A 125 8.83 -12.74 10.17
CA PRO A 125 9.73 -13.86 10.48
C PRO A 125 8.98 -15.20 10.53
N GLY A 126 9.67 -16.28 10.18
CA GLY A 126 9.12 -17.63 10.29
C GLY A 126 8.78 -17.99 11.73
N ARG A 127 7.74 -18.82 11.92
CA ARG A 127 7.25 -19.20 13.25
C ARG A 127 8.31 -19.91 14.10
N ALA A 128 9.14 -20.74 13.46
CA ALA A 128 10.24 -21.46 14.10
C ALA A 128 11.60 -20.81 13.82
N ALA A 129 11.63 -19.60 13.25
CA ALA A 129 12.88 -18.89 13.01
C ALA A 129 13.50 -18.47 14.34
N PRO A 130 14.75 -18.85 14.63
CA PRO A 130 15.46 -18.42 15.84
C PRO A 130 15.49 -16.90 16.02
N GLU A 131 15.56 -16.42 17.26
CA GLU A 131 15.61 -14.98 17.56
C GLU A 131 16.84 -14.28 16.99
N ASP A 132 17.95 -15.01 16.80
CA ASP A 132 19.20 -14.49 16.22
C ASP A 132 19.17 -14.42 14.68
N THR A 133 18.04 -14.77 14.05
CA THR A 133 17.91 -14.80 12.59
C THR A 133 18.06 -13.41 11.99
N LYS A 134 18.97 -13.27 11.02
CA LYS A 134 19.08 -12.09 10.17
C LYS A 134 18.58 -12.41 8.77
N TYR A 135 17.64 -11.62 8.27
CA TYR A 135 17.09 -11.76 6.92
C TYR A 135 17.76 -10.79 5.95
N PHE A 136 17.96 -11.22 4.71
CA PHE A 136 18.48 -10.39 3.63
C PHE A 136 17.58 -10.52 2.41
N LEU A 137 17.18 -9.39 1.84
CA LEU A 137 16.30 -9.30 0.68
C LEU A 137 17.10 -8.88 -0.54
N PHE A 138 16.87 -9.58 -1.64
CA PHE A 138 17.37 -9.27 -2.97
C PHE A 138 16.18 -9.13 -3.92
N TYR A 139 16.22 -8.15 -4.80
CA TYR A 139 15.30 -8.12 -5.95
C TYR A 139 16.08 -8.40 -7.24
N ARG A 140 15.38 -9.00 -8.21
CA ARG A 140 15.84 -9.09 -9.60
C ARG A 140 14.80 -8.54 -10.55
N TYR A 141 15.25 -7.69 -11.46
CA TYR A 141 14.46 -7.16 -12.57
C TYR A 141 15.26 -7.34 -13.86
N GLU A 142 14.69 -8.04 -14.84
CA GLU A 142 15.43 -8.47 -16.05
C GLU A 142 16.74 -9.20 -15.64
N THR A 143 17.90 -8.61 -15.97
CA THR A 143 19.24 -9.12 -15.64
C THR A 143 19.85 -8.46 -14.40
N HIS A 144 19.27 -7.36 -13.90
CA HIS A 144 19.78 -6.62 -12.74
C HIS A 144 19.35 -7.28 -11.45
N THR A 145 20.30 -7.50 -10.54
CA THR A 145 20.06 -8.07 -9.20
C THR A 145 20.74 -7.19 -8.17
N GLU A 146 20.04 -6.89 -7.08
CA GLU A 146 20.53 -5.97 -6.06
C GLU A 146 20.04 -6.38 -4.67
N GLU A 147 20.92 -6.27 -3.68
CA GLU A 147 20.60 -6.45 -2.26
C GLU A 147 19.99 -5.18 -1.69
N CYS A 148 19.04 -5.35 -0.78
CA CYS A 148 18.40 -4.23 -0.10
C CYS A 148 19.40 -3.33 0.65
N PRO A 149 19.41 -2.02 0.37
CA PRO A 149 20.34 -1.09 1.01
C PRO A 149 19.85 -0.64 2.38
N THR A 150 18.54 -0.57 2.61
CA THR A 150 17.95 0.01 3.82
C THR A 150 16.88 -0.89 4.40
N TYR A 151 17.07 -1.27 5.66
CA TYR A 151 16.15 -2.13 6.40
C TYR A 151 15.53 -1.42 7.60
N ILE A 152 14.28 -1.77 7.90
CA ILE A 152 13.66 -1.54 9.20
C ILE A 152 13.64 -2.87 9.96
N LYS A 153 13.91 -2.78 11.25
CA LYS A 153 14.11 -3.94 12.11
C LYS A 153 13.06 -4.04 13.20
N ASP A 154 12.79 -5.26 13.62
CA ASP A 154 11.95 -5.52 14.78
C ASP A 154 12.72 -5.35 16.11
N GLN A 155 12.03 -5.61 17.23
CA GLN A 155 12.60 -5.53 18.58
C GLN A 155 13.77 -6.50 18.84
N TRP A 156 13.92 -7.55 18.04
CA TRP A 156 15.03 -8.50 18.11
C TRP A 156 16.13 -8.19 17.10
N ASN A 157 16.12 -6.98 16.51
CA ASN A 157 17.09 -6.53 15.51
C ASN A 157 17.09 -7.40 14.22
N ARG A 158 15.95 -8.05 13.91
CA ARG A 158 15.74 -8.81 12.68
C ARG A 158 15.16 -7.89 11.62
N ASN A 159 15.66 -7.97 10.39
CA ASN A 159 15.13 -7.21 9.26
C ASN A 159 13.71 -7.72 8.92
N ILE A 160 12.73 -6.82 8.91
CA ILE A 160 11.31 -7.14 8.61
C ILE A 160 10.72 -6.30 7.48
N GLU A 161 11.42 -5.25 7.08
CA GLU A 161 11.05 -4.40 5.97
C GLU A 161 12.31 -3.90 5.26
N CYS A 162 12.21 -3.78 3.95
CA CYS A 162 13.24 -3.31 3.04
C CYS A 162 12.70 -2.18 2.17
N THR A 163 13.53 -1.16 1.94
CA THR A 163 13.23 -0.09 0.97
C THR A 163 14.40 0.13 0.01
N PHE A 164 14.08 0.14 -1.28
CA PHE A 164 14.93 0.66 -2.36
C PHE A 164 14.39 2.02 -2.80
N SER A 165 15.15 3.08 -2.58
CA SER A 165 14.75 4.45 -3.00
C SER A 165 14.78 4.64 -4.52
N SER A 166 15.63 3.88 -5.20
CA SER A 166 15.81 3.88 -6.65
C SER A 166 16.08 2.46 -7.12
N THR A 167 15.47 2.05 -8.22
CA THR A 167 15.61 0.70 -8.79
C THR A 167 15.78 0.78 -10.31
N GLN A 168 16.17 -0.34 -10.92
CA GLN A 168 16.23 -0.48 -12.39
C GLN A 168 14.87 -0.86 -13.01
N ILE A 169 13.79 -0.86 -12.21
CA ILE A 169 12.44 -1.21 -12.68
C ILE A 169 11.95 -0.08 -13.59
N LYS A 170 11.58 -0.43 -14.83
CA LYS A 170 11.14 0.55 -15.82
C LYS A 170 9.63 0.78 -15.67
N PRO A 171 9.17 2.00 -15.32
CA PRO A 171 7.76 2.24 -15.00
C PRO A 171 6.83 2.09 -16.22
N GLU A 172 7.36 2.30 -17.44
CA GLU A 172 6.64 2.17 -18.71
C GLU A 172 6.38 0.72 -19.12
N GLN A 173 7.21 -0.23 -18.67
CA GLN A 173 7.06 -1.62 -19.03
C GLN A 173 5.84 -2.24 -18.31
N ILE A 174 5.13 -3.11 -19.04
CA ILE A 174 3.94 -3.83 -18.58
C ILE A 174 4.23 -5.32 -18.57
N ASP A 175 3.65 -6.02 -17.59
CA ASP A 175 3.74 -7.48 -17.42
C ASP A 175 5.14 -8.05 -17.19
N ASN A 176 6.11 -7.19 -16.85
CA ASN A 176 7.42 -7.63 -16.41
C ASN A 176 7.37 -8.20 -14.98
N LEU A 177 8.17 -9.23 -14.77
CA LEU A 177 8.27 -9.92 -13.49
C LEU A 177 9.36 -9.28 -12.63
N ILE A 178 8.97 -8.92 -11.40
CA ILE A 178 9.87 -8.55 -10.33
C ILE A 178 10.03 -9.78 -9.43
N VAL A 179 11.26 -10.27 -9.31
CA VAL A 179 11.58 -11.39 -8.44
C VAL A 179 12.06 -10.85 -7.11
N ILE A 180 11.47 -11.33 -6.02
CA ILE A 180 11.92 -11.06 -4.66
C ILE A 180 12.47 -12.36 -4.08
N HIS A 181 13.69 -12.30 -3.54
CA HIS A 181 14.33 -13.38 -2.83
C HIS A 181 14.69 -12.93 -1.43
N ILE A 182 14.24 -13.66 -0.42
CA ILE A 182 14.62 -13.42 0.97
C ILE A 182 15.34 -14.66 1.47
N ASN A 183 16.58 -14.51 1.91
CA ASN A 183 17.29 -15.56 2.62
C ASN A 183 17.51 -15.13 4.08
N GLY A 184 18.05 -16.02 4.89
CA GLY A 184 18.42 -15.68 6.25
C GLY A 184 19.57 -16.51 6.79
N SER A 185 20.20 -16.00 7.83
CA SER A 185 21.26 -16.69 8.56
C SER A 185 20.96 -16.68 10.06
N SER A 186 21.25 -17.80 10.71
CA SER A 186 21.19 -17.98 12.17
C SER A 186 22.31 -18.93 12.57
N GLN A 187 22.81 -18.81 13.79
CA GLN A 187 23.79 -19.74 14.35
C GLN A 187 23.14 -21.07 14.77
N ARG A 188 21.81 -21.08 14.96
CA ARG A 188 21.08 -22.21 15.55
C ARG A 188 20.41 -23.11 14.52
N ALA A 189 20.01 -22.56 13.37
CA ALA A 189 19.31 -23.32 12.34
C ALA A 189 19.55 -22.75 10.94
N ALA A 190 19.47 -23.62 9.93
CA ALA A 190 19.37 -23.20 8.54
C ALA A 190 17.99 -22.57 8.28
N ILE A 191 17.98 -21.34 7.78
CA ILE A 191 16.76 -20.59 7.50
C ILE A 191 16.33 -20.86 6.07
N LYS A 192 15.12 -21.38 5.87
CA LYS A 192 14.57 -21.67 4.55
C LYS A 192 14.40 -20.36 3.77
N PRO A 193 15.06 -20.20 2.61
CA PRO A 193 14.85 -19.02 1.78
C PRO A 193 13.45 -19.00 1.17
N PHE A 194 12.97 -17.81 0.84
CA PHE A 194 11.70 -17.59 0.17
C PHE A 194 11.92 -16.86 -1.15
N GLN A 195 11.12 -17.19 -2.16
CA GLN A 195 11.12 -16.51 -3.44
C GLN A 195 9.69 -16.29 -3.92
N GLN A 196 9.38 -15.08 -4.38
CA GLN A 196 8.08 -14.75 -4.96
C GLN A 196 8.27 -13.91 -6.21
N LEU A 197 7.46 -14.20 -7.22
CA LEU A 197 7.40 -13.47 -8.48
C LEU A 197 6.17 -12.58 -8.43
N PHE A 198 6.37 -11.28 -8.63
CA PHE A 198 5.29 -10.31 -8.75
C PHE A 198 5.23 -9.79 -10.18
N ASN A 199 4.03 -9.73 -10.74
CA ASN A 199 3.83 -8.90 -11.92
C ASN A 199 3.90 -7.43 -11.47
N GLN A 200 4.68 -6.61 -12.18
CA GLN A 200 4.88 -5.20 -11.89
C GLN A 200 3.56 -4.44 -11.72
N ASN A 201 2.56 -4.70 -12.56
CA ASN A 201 1.24 -4.03 -12.48
C ASN A 201 0.45 -4.40 -11.22
N ALA A 202 0.66 -5.59 -10.66
CA ALA A 202 -0.08 -6.10 -9.51
C ALA A 202 0.39 -5.49 -8.18
N ILE A 203 1.62 -4.96 -8.16
CA ILE A 203 2.23 -4.35 -6.96
C ILE A 203 2.49 -2.85 -7.10
N GLU A 204 2.20 -2.26 -8.26
CA GLU A 204 2.27 -0.81 -8.43
C GLU A 204 1.13 -0.14 -7.67
N LYS A 205 1.50 0.75 -6.73
CA LYS A 205 0.57 1.64 -6.06
C LYS A 205 0.64 3.01 -6.69
N VAL A 206 -0.46 3.37 -7.35
CA VAL A 206 -0.60 4.64 -8.07
C VAL A 206 -0.44 5.81 -7.11
N ASN A 207 0.20 6.89 -7.56
CA ASN A 207 0.34 8.11 -6.76
C ASN A 207 -0.99 8.87 -6.67
N ILE A 208 -1.13 9.67 -5.62
CA ILE A 208 -2.26 10.59 -5.47
C ILE A 208 -2.24 11.61 -6.63
N PRO A 209 -3.39 12.04 -7.16
CA PRO A 209 -3.45 13.16 -8.11
C PRO A 209 -2.75 14.41 -7.57
N ARG A 210 -2.12 15.18 -8.46
CA ARG A 210 -1.40 16.40 -8.08
C ARG A 210 -2.28 17.63 -8.23
N ASN A 211 -1.93 18.70 -7.52
CA ASN A 211 -2.54 20.02 -7.69
C ASN A 211 -4.08 19.98 -7.67
N ILE A 212 -4.65 19.24 -6.72
CA ILE A 212 -6.10 19.12 -6.55
C ILE A 212 -6.63 20.47 -6.06
N SER A 213 -7.41 21.13 -6.90
CA SER A 213 -8.07 22.38 -6.57
C SER A 213 -9.59 22.19 -6.63
N VAL A 214 -10.28 22.74 -5.65
CA VAL A 214 -11.75 22.71 -5.61
C VAL A 214 -12.26 24.10 -5.27
N SER A 215 -13.13 24.63 -6.11
CA SER A 215 -13.77 25.93 -5.94
C SER A 215 -15.28 25.83 -6.09
N LEU A 216 -15.98 26.87 -5.61
CA LEU A 216 -17.41 27.06 -5.83
C LEU A 216 -17.61 28.19 -6.83
N GLU A 217 -18.26 27.89 -7.94
CA GLU A 217 -18.74 28.88 -8.89
C GLU A 217 -20.26 28.86 -8.90
N GLN A 218 -20.86 29.91 -8.35
CA GLN A 218 -22.32 30.04 -8.21
C GLN A 218 -22.91 28.88 -7.41
N ASN A 219 -23.47 27.86 -8.09
CA ASN A 219 -24.08 26.66 -7.51
C ASN A 219 -23.34 25.37 -7.86
N ASP A 220 -22.21 25.48 -8.55
CA ASP A 220 -21.45 24.33 -9.02
C ASP A 220 -20.12 24.25 -8.30
N LEU A 221 -19.79 23.03 -7.88
CA LEU A 221 -18.47 22.65 -7.42
C LEU A 221 -17.62 22.36 -8.64
N LEU A 222 -16.53 23.11 -8.80
CA LEU A 222 -15.54 22.88 -9.83
C LEU A 222 -14.30 22.28 -9.18
N ALA A 223 -13.96 21.06 -9.58
CA ALA A 223 -12.74 20.39 -9.16
C ALA A 223 -11.82 20.19 -10.37
N THR A 224 -10.55 20.53 -10.22
CA THR A 224 -9.51 20.30 -11.22
C THR A 224 -8.27 19.71 -10.57
N TRP A 225 -7.54 18.89 -11.32
CA TRP A 225 -6.31 18.26 -10.84
C TRP A 225 -5.39 17.87 -11.99
N GLU A 226 -4.13 17.65 -11.65
CA GLU A 226 -3.16 17.05 -12.56
C GLU A 226 -3.08 15.54 -12.36
N LYS A 227 -2.66 14.84 -13.42
CA LYS A 227 -2.39 13.41 -13.34
C LYS A 227 -1.33 13.07 -12.27
N PRO A 228 -1.36 11.85 -11.72
CA PRO A 228 -0.32 11.37 -10.82
C PRO A 228 1.08 11.40 -11.46
N ILE A 229 2.13 11.42 -10.63
CA ILE A 229 3.51 11.23 -11.11
C ILE A 229 3.61 9.85 -11.73
N SER A 230 3.82 9.80 -13.05
CA SER A 230 3.83 8.60 -13.85
C SER A 230 4.28 8.91 -15.28
N PRO A 231 4.91 7.98 -16.01
CA PRO A 231 5.20 8.16 -17.44
C PRO A 231 3.94 8.14 -18.33
N PHE A 232 2.81 7.63 -17.83
CA PHE A 232 1.59 7.51 -18.64
C PHE A 232 0.87 8.85 -18.86
N HIS A 233 0.13 8.96 -19.97
CA HIS A 233 -0.71 10.10 -20.33
C HIS A 233 -1.97 10.21 -19.44
N GLU A 234 -2.68 11.33 -19.52
CA GLU A 234 -3.82 11.67 -18.65
C GLU A 234 -4.99 10.70 -18.82
N GLU A 235 -5.27 10.28 -20.06
CA GLU A 235 -6.31 9.32 -20.44
C GLU A 235 -6.13 7.93 -19.81
N CYS A 236 -4.90 7.62 -19.37
CA CYS A 236 -4.58 6.36 -18.70
C CYS A 236 -4.92 6.35 -17.21
N PHE A 237 -5.54 7.41 -16.67
CA PHE A 237 -5.95 7.46 -15.28
C PHE A 237 -7.47 7.52 -15.14
N GLU A 238 -7.96 6.81 -14.13
CA GLU A 238 -9.30 6.98 -13.60
C GLU A 238 -9.21 7.43 -12.14
N TYR A 239 -10.21 8.20 -11.72
CA TYR A 239 -10.25 8.84 -10.42
C TYR A 239 -11.53 8.45 -9.69
N GLU A 240 -11.42 8.29 -8.38
CA GLU A 240 -12.58 8.26 -7.49
C GLU A 240 -12.63 9.55 -6.69
N PHE A 241 -13.76 10.24 -6.80
CA PHE A 241 -14.06 11.49 -6.13
C PHE A 241 -15.07 11.22 -5.01
N TYR A 242 -14.60 11.35 -3.76
CA TYR A 242 -15.41 11.10 -2.57
C TYR A 242 -15.85 12.43 -1.96
N LEU A 243 -17.16 12.62 -1.89
CA LEU A 243 -17.82 13.83 -1.41
C LEU A 243 -18.72 13.48 -0.23
N ILE A 244 -18.61 14.25 0.85
CA ILE A 244 -19.55 14.18 1.99
C ILE A 244 -20.18 15.55 2.17
N ASN A 245 -21.51 15.61 2.16
CA ASN A 245 -22.24 16.79 2.63
C ASN A 245 -22.27 16.75 4.17
N LEU A 246 -21.64 17.72 4.82
CA LEU A 246 -21.47 17.75 6.26
C LEU A 246 -22.75 18.16 7.01
N LYS A 247 -23.72 18.76 6.32
CA LYS A 247 -25.01 19.15 6.89
C LYS A 247 -26.00 17.98 6.91
N SER A 248 -26.08 17.23 5.80
CA SER A 248 -27.00 16.09 5.68
C SER A 248 -26.35 14.74 6.03
N GLY A 249 -25.02 14.68 6.09
CA GLY A 249 -24.27 13.44 6.26
C GLY A 249 -24.23 12.55 5.00
N ASN A 250 -24.80 13.00 3.87
CA ASN A 250 -24.84 12.22 2.64
C ASN A 250 -23.43 12.03 2.05
N LYS A 251 -23.13 10.81 1.61
CA LYS A 251 -21.82 10.39 1.08
C LYS A 251 -21.98 9.91 -0.35
N GLN A 252 -21.10 10.37 -1.23
CA GLN A 252 -21.09 10.00 -2.64
C GLN A 252 -19.67 9.68 -3.11
N VAL A 253 -19.52 8.61 -3.88
CA VAL A 253 -18.27 8.27 -4.60
C VAL A 253 -18.59 8.30 -6.08
N LEU A 254 -17.89 9.15 -6.82
CA LEU A 254 -18.06 9.32 -8.26
C LEU A 254 -16.80 8.84 -8.98
N LYS A 255 -16.97 8.13 -10.10
CA LYS A 255 -15.86 7.70 -10.95
C LYS A 255 -15.71 8.67 -12.11
N ILE A 256 -14.48 9.14 -12.33
CA ILE A 256 -14.18 10.22 -13.26
C ILE A 256 -12.96 9.83 -14.10
N SER A 257 -13.02 10.08 -15.40
CA SER A 257 -11.93 9.77 -16.35
C SER A 257 -11.37 11.02 -17.05
N SER A 258 -11.59 12.18 -16.44
CA SER A 258 -11.11 13.49 -16.89
C SER A 258 -10.41 14.18 -15.71
N ASN A 259 -9.51 15.12 -16.01
CA ASN A 259 -8.78 15.93 -15.03
C ASN A 259 -9.59 17.11 -14.46
N SER A 260 -10.86 17.22 -14.86
CA SER A 260 -11.77 18.23 -14.34
C SER A 260 -13.15 17.63 -14.12
N PHE A 261 -13.85 18.16 -13.14
CA PHE A 261 -15.19 17.72 -12.77
C PHE A 261 -16.04 18.87 -12.27
N ARG A 262 -17.29 18.90 -12.72
CA ARG A 262 -18.28 19.90 -12.32
C ARG A 262 -19.49 19.18 -11.75
N LEU A 263 -19.88 19.54 -10.53
CA LEU A 263 -21.04 18.97 -9.85
C LEU A 263 -21.92 20.07 -9.27
N ARG A 264 -23.22 20.01 -9.56
CA ARG A 264 -24.18 20.89 -8.93
C ARG A 264 -24.39 20.50 -7.46
N ILE A 265 -24.22 21.45 -6.56
CA ILE A 265 -24.31 21.20 -5.12
C ILE A 265 -25.22 22.21 -4.41
N ASP A 266 -25.68 21.85 -3.21
CA ASP A 266 -26.33 22.80 -2.30
C ASP A 266 -25.27 23.65 -1.61
N VAL A 267 -25.14 24.91 -2.04
CA VAL A 267 -24.19 25.90 -1.50
C VAL A 267 -24.48 26.31 -0.06
N SER A 268 -25.66 26.01 0.47
CA SER A 268 -25.99 26.23 1.89
C SER A 268 -25.37 25.20 2.83
N SER A 269 -24.74 24.16 2.27
CA SER A 269 -24.05 23.10 2.97
C SER A 269 -22.54 23.24 2.85
N SER A 270 -21.81 22.71 3.83
CA SER A 270 -20.37 22.48 3.72
C SER A 270 -20.08 21.04 3.29
N TYR A 271 -18.97 20.84 2.60
CA TYR A 271 -18.57 19.56 2.03
C TYR A 271 -17.14 19.22 2.39
N SER A 272 -16.88 17.93 2.61
CA SER A 272 -15.52 17.38 2.69
C SER A 272 -15.24 16.49 1.48
N ILE A 273 -14.10 16.69 0.85
CA ILE A 273 -13.74 16.08 -0.42
C ILE A 273 -12.43 15.35 -0.29
N ARG A 274 -12.34 14.16 -0.90
CA ARG A 274 -11.11 13.42 -1.10
C ARG A 274 -11.09 12.83 -2.49
N MET A 275 -9.90 12.62 -3.03
CA MET A 275 -9.74 12.00 -4.34
C MET A 275 -8.61 10.98 -4.33
N ARG A 276 -8.74 9.94 -5.15
CA ARG A 276 -7.69 8.94 -5.40
C ARG A 276 -7.66 8.55 -6.87
N ALA A 277 -6.55 7.99 -7.31
CA ALA A 277 -6.34 7.56 -8.69
C ALA A 277 -6.06 6.07 -8.80
N ASN A 278 -6.36 5.52 -9.98
CA ASN A 278 -5.85 4.24 -10.47
C ASN A 278 -5.63 4.32 -11.98
N HIS A 279 -5.01 3.29 -12.54
CA HIS A 279 -4.91 3.13 -13.98
C HIS A 279 -6.27 2.84 -14.60
N ASN A 280 -6.56 3.52 -15.70
CA ASN A 280 -7.70 3.26 -16.54
C ASN A 280 -7.48 1.95 -17.32
N PRO A 281 -8.43 1.00 -17.27
CA PRO A 281 -8.37 -0.26 -18.02
C PRO A 281 -8.10 -0.12 -19.52
N ILE A 282 -8.35 1.06 -20.11
CA ILE A 282 -8.03 1.36 -21.52
C ILE A 282 -6.53 1.21 -21.81
N CYS A 283 -5.65 1.62 -20.88
CA CYS A 283 -4.21 1.54 -21.08
C CYS A 283 -3.60 0.30 -20.42
N ARG A 284 -4.08 -0.08 -19.23
CA ARG A 284 -3.50 -1.18 -18.44
C ARG A 284 -4.50 -1.68 -17.39
N ALA A 285 -4.36 -2.94 -16.99
CA ALA A 285 -5.10 -3.49 -15.86
C ALA A 285 -4.94 -2.63 -14.60
N ARG A 286 -6.04 -2.45 -13.86
CA ARG A 286 -6.04 -1.73 -12.57
C ARG A 286 -5.03 -2.36 -11.62
N GLY A 287 -4.20 -1.51 -11.04
CA GLY A 287 -3.28 -1.89 -9.95
C GLY A 287 -3.88 -1.57 -8.59
N LEU A 288 -3.01 -1.27 -7.63
CA LEU A 288 -3.42 -0.78 -6.33
C LEU A 288 -3.83 0.69 -6.44
N TRP A 289 -5.01 1.00 -5.89
CA TRP A 289 -5.47 2.38 -5.78
C TRP A 289 -4.47 3.23 -5.00
N SER A 290 -4.35 4.50 -5.39
CA SER A 290 -3.63 5.47 -4.57
C SER A 290 -4.28 5.59 -3.19
N ASP A 291 -3.51 6.10 -2.23
CA ASP A 291 -4.10 6.63 -1.01
C ASP A 291 -5.09 7.75 -1.36
N TRP A 292 -6.02 7.99 -0.45
CA TRP A 292 -6.88 9.16 -0.57
C TRP A 292 -6.05 10.43 -0.37
N SER A 293 -6.35 11.46 -1.15
CA SER A 293 -5.82 12.81 -0.92
C SER A 293 -6.17 13.31 0.48
N GLU A 294 -5.47 14.37 0.87
CA GLU A 294 -5.90 15.18 2.01
C GLU A 294 -7.33 15.68 1.82
N ILE A 295 -7.99 15.97 2.94
CA ILE A 295 -9.38 16.43 2.94
C ILE A 295 -9.41 17.89 2.52
N ILE A 296 -10.21 18.19 1.50
CA ILE A 296 -10.50 19.56 1.08
C ILE A 296 -11.90 19.91 1.58
N TYR A 297 -12.02 21.01 2.31
CA TYR A 297 -13.30 21.53 2.80
C TYR A 297 -13.77 22.70 1.95
N VAL A 298 -15.05 22.69 1.58
CA VAL A 298 -15.64 23.69 0.70
C VAL A 298 -17.05 24.05 1.18
N GLY A 299 -17.45 25.32 1.04
CA GLY A 299 -18.75 25.84 1.47
C GLY A 299 -18.67 26.64 2.78
N GLN A 300 -19.78 27.28 3.17
CA GLN A 300 -19.82 28.11 4.37
C GLN A 300 -19.75 27.25 5.64
N ASN A 301 -18.67 27.42 6.41
CA ASN A 301 -18.58 26.88 7.76
C ASN A 301 -19.51 27.67 8.69
N LYS A 302 -20.76 27.20 8.85
CA LYS A 302 -21.68 27.74 9.88
C LYS A 302 -21.10 27.70 11.29
N LEU A 303 -20.06 26.89 11.53
CA LEU A 303 -19.40 26.81 12.83
C LEU A 303 -18.73 28.13 13.23
N GLU A 304 -18.11 28.85 12.30
CA GLU A 304 -17.49 30.16 12.61
C GLU A 304 -18.55 31.21 12.95
N ASN A 305 -19.65 31.26 12.19
CA ASN A 305 -20.79 32.11 12.53
C ASN A 305 -21.41 31.71 13.88
N SER A 306 -21.53 30.42 14.18
CA SER A 306 -22.10 29.95 15.45
C SER A 306 -21.22 30.29 16.64
N ILE A 307 -19.90 30.16 16.53
CA ILE A 307 -18.95 30.54 17.58
C ILE A 307 -18.97 32.04 17.79
N ALA A 308 -18.99 32.83 16.70
CA ALA A 308 -19.11 34.29 16.79
C ALA A 308 -20.42 34.72 17.47
N TRP A 309 -21.55 34.07 17.15
CA TRP A 309 -22.85 34.31 17.79
C TRP A 309 -22.88 33.93 19.27
N VAL A 310 -22.27 32.80 19.64
CA VAL A 310 -22.16 32.37 21.05
C VAL A 310 -21.27 33.32 21.85
N LEU A 311 -20.13 33.74 21.28
CA LEU A 311 -19.23 34.71 21.91
C LEU A 311 -19.91 36.07 22.07
N THR A 312 -20.67 36.54 21.08
CA THR A 312 -21.44 37.79 21.22
C THR A 312 -22.53 37.67 22.27
N LEU A 313 -23.27 36.55 22.34
CA LEU A 313 -24.26 36.34 23.41
C LEU A 313 -23.62 36.33 24.81
N LEU A 314 -22.47 35.68 24.96
CA LEU A 314 -21.72 35.65 26.21
C LEU A 314 -21.26 37.06 26.62
N CYS A 315 -20.73 37.84 25.69
CA CYS A 315 -20.34 39.23 25.95
C CYS A 315 -21.53 40.08 26.40
N VAL A 316 -22.68 39.99 25.71
CA VAL A 316 -23.90 40.73 26.08
C VAL A 316 -24.41 40.31 27.46
N SER A 317 -24.44 39.01 27.74
CA SER A 317 -24.83 38.48 29.05
C SER A 317 -23.95 39.03 30.17
N MET A 318 -22.62 39.00 29.98
CA MET A 318 -21.68 39.54 30.97
C MET A 318 -21.92 41.04 31.19
N SER A 319 -22.08 41.84 30.12
CA SER A 319 -22.39 43.27 30.24
C SER A 319 -23.69 43.53 31.00
N CYS A 320 -24.75 42.77 30.74
CA CYS A 320 -26.01 42.88 31.48
C CYS A 320 -25.87 42.55 32.96
N THR A 321 -25.11 41.50 33.31
CA THR A 321 -24.87 41.15 34.72
C THR A 321 -24.10 42.25 35.46
N PHE A 322 -23.09 42.85 34.84
CA PHE A 322 -22.36 43.98 35.43
C PHE A 322 -23.26 45.20 35.66
N LEU A 323 -24.14 45.51 34.72
CA LEU A 323 -25.11 46.61 34.87
C LEU A 323 -26.09 46.35 36.01
N LEU A 324 -26.62 45.13 36.13
CA LEU A 324 -27.52 44.76 37.23
C LEU A 324 -26.83 44.87 38.59
N VAL A 325 -25.60 44.37 38.71
CA VAL A 325 -24.81 44.50 39.94
C VAL A 325 -24.55 45.97 40.27
N ALA A 326 -24.20 46.80 39.29
CA ALA A 326 -24.00 48.23 39.50
C ALA A 326 -25.28 48.94 39.98
N ILE A 327 -26.45 48.57 39.44
CA ILE A 327 -27.75 49.11 39.86
C ILE A 327 -28.07 48.67 41.30
N ILE A 328 -27.90 47.39 41.64
CA ILE A 328 -28.12 46.87 42.99
C ILE A 328 -27.18 47.56 43.99
N CYS A 329 -25.90 47.72 43.64
CA CYS A 329 -24.94 48.46 44.45
C CYS A 329 -25.34 49.92 44.66
N LYS A 330 -25.85 50.60 43.62
CA LYS A 330 -26.38 51.97 43.76
C LYS A 330 -27.63 52.01 44.65
N ILE A 331 -28.56 51.08 44.48
CA ILE A 331 -29.77 50.97 45.30
C ILE A 331 -29.37 50.73 46.75
N ASN A 332 -28.51 49.76 47.04
CA ASN A 332 -28.03 49.48 48.40
C ASN A 332 -27.28 50.67 49.00
N HIS A 333 -26.48 51.39 48.21
CA HIS A 333 -25.82 52.61 48.66
C HIS A 333 -26.82 53.75 48.97
N LEU A 334 -27.89 53.89 48.18
CA LEU A 334 -28.97 54.83 48.44
C LEU A 334 -29.76 54.45 49.70
N TRP A 335 -30.09 53.18 49.88
CA TRP A 335 -30.75 52.65 51.08
C TRP A 335 -29.89 52.88 52.32
N ARG A 336 -28.57 52.68 52.25
CA ARG A 336 -27.64 52.96 53.37
C ARG A 336 -27.54 54.45 53.71
N LYS A 337 -27.82 55.35 52.76
CA LYS A 337 -27.91 56.80 53.01
C LYS A 337 -29.27 57.24 53.58
N LEU A 338 -30.36 56.64 53.13
CA LEU A 338 -31.72 56.98 53.58
C LEU A 338 -32.08 56.35 54.94
N PHE A 339 -31.49 55.20 55.25
CA PHE A 339 -31.65 54.49 56.52
C PHE A 339 -30.27 54.19 57.11
N PRO A 340 -29.63 55.17 57.77
CA PRO A 340 -28.40 54.90 58.51
C PRO A 340 -28.70 53.86 59.61
N PRO A 341 -27.77 52.93 59.90
CA PRO A 341 -27.99 51.93 60.93
C PRO A 341 -28.27 52.61 62.27
N ILE A 342 -29.34 52.19 62.94
CA ILE A 342 -29.73 52.71 64.25
C ILE A 342 -28.58 52.43 65.22
N PRO A 343 -28.01 53.46 65.89
CA PRO A 343 -26.92 53.26 66.83
C PRO A 343 -27.37 52.32 67.95
N MET A 344 -26.58 51.28 68.18
CA MET A 344 -26.83 50.28 69.21
C MET A 344 -26.86 50.98 70.59
N PRO A 345 -27.93 50.86 71.39
CA PRO A 345 -27.98 51.50 72.70
C PRO A 345 -26.93 50.85 73.62
N SER A 346 -26.16 51.67 74.33
CA SER A 346 -25.19 51.17 75.31
C SER A 346 -25.94 50.46 76.43
N ASN A 347 -25.71 49.16 76.59
CA ASN A 347 -26.12 48.44 77.79
C ASN A 347 -25.35 48.99 78.99
N LYS A 348 -25.99 49.90 79.73
CA LYS A 348 -25.62 50.30 81.10
C LYS A 348 -26.70 49.84 82.06
N PHE A 349 -26.96 48.53 82.13
CA PHE A 349 -27.57 47.95 83.31
C PHE A 349 -26.45 47.30 84.12
N ARG A 350 -26.22 47.86 85.31
CA ARG A 350 -25.45 47.20 86.37
C ARG A 350 -26.27 46.01 86.84
N ASP A 351 -25.69 44.81 86.80
CA ASP A 351 -26.16 43.71 87.62
C ASP A 351 -26.05 44.14 89.09
N LEU A 352 -27.20 44.32 89.72
CA LEU A 352 -27.37 44.60 91.14
C LEU A 352 -28.10 43.42 91.78
N PHE A 353 -27.50 42.22 91.71
CA PHE A 353 -27.80 41.14 92.65
C PHE A 353 -26.53 40.31 92.89
N PRO A 354 -25.96 40.34 94.11
CA PRO A 354 -24.99 39.33 94.52
C PRO A 354 -25.77 38.06 94.86
N ILE A 355 -25.35 36.93 94.28
CA ILE A 355 -25.69 35.62 94.82
C ILE A 355 -24.37 34.92 95.09
N ASP A 356 -23.92 35.05 96.34
CA ASP A 356 -23.08 34.06 97.00
C ASP A 356 -23.92 32.78 97.14
N TYR A 357 -23.44 31.67 96.59
CA TYR A 357 -23.51 30.34 97.21
C TYR A 357 -22.30 29.53 96.72
N GLU A 358 -21.73 28.77 97.67
CA GLU A 358 -20.55 27.89 97.58
C GLU A 358 -20.54 26.91 96.40
#